data_AF-A0A6I1QZ40-F1
#
_entry.id   AF-A0A6I1QZ40-F1
#
_cell.length_a   1.000
_cell.length_b   1.000
_cell.length_c   1.000
_cell.angle_alpha   90.00
_cell.angle_beta   90.00
_cell.angle_gamma   90.00
#
_symmetry.space_group_name_H-M   'P 1'
#
loop_
_entity.id
_entity.type
_entity.pdbx_description
1 polymer ?
#
loop_
_entity_poly.entity_id
_entity_poly.type
_entity_poly.pdbx_seq_one_letter_code
_entity_poly.pdbx_strand_id
1 'polypeptide(L)' 'MRALCWLGKDNVQVQDVPDPGILNPRDAIVRITSTAICGSDLHLLDGYIPTMKS' A
#
# COMPACT_ATOMS: atom_id res chain seq x y z
N MET A 1 4.46 10.95 -4.96
CA MET A 1 3.17 10.39 -5.44
C MET A 1 2.15 10.23 -4.32
N ARG A 2 0.86 10.11 -4.63
CA ARG A 2 -0.19 9.75 -3.64
C ARG A 2 -0.34 8.24 -3.53
N ALA A 3 -0.43 7.72 -2.30
CA ALA A 3 -0.63 6.29 -2.04
C ALA A 3 -1.58 6.06 -0.85
N LEU A 4 -2.33 4.96 -0.87
CA LEU A 4 -3.11 4.50 0.30
C LEU A 4 -2.14 3.85 1.31
N CYS A 5 -2.06 4.42 2.50
CA CYS A 5 -1.21 3.96 3.59
C CYS A 5 -2.06 3.40 4.72
N TRP A 6 -1.66 2.25 5.26
CA TRP A 6 -2.21 1.70 6.49
C TRP A 6 -1.51 2.34 7.69
N LEU A 7 -2.29 2.88 8.62
CA LEU A 7 -1.84 3.63 9.80
C LEU A 7 -2.29 2.98 11.11
N GLY A 8 -2.80 1.76 11.04
CA GLY A 8 -3.38 1.03 12.15
C GLY A 8 -4.68 0.33 11.75
N LYS A 9 -5.14 -0.54 12.65
CA LYS A 9 -6.45 -1.18 12.52
C LYS A 9 -7.53 -0.11 12.31
N ASP A 10 -8.39 -0.34 11.32
CA ASP A 10 -9.48 0.57 10.93
C ASP A 10 -9.02 1.97 10.49
N ASN A 11 -7.72 2.19 10.22
CA ASN A 11 -7.16 3.48 9.84
C ASN A 11 -6.29 3.38 8.59
N VAL A 12 -6.86 3.81 7.46
CA VAL A 12 -6.14 3.94 6.18
C VAL A 12 -6.34 5.35 5.63
N GLN A 13 -5.29 5.94 5.06
CA GLN A 13 -5.33 7.29 4.53
C GLN A 13 -4.51 7.41 3.26
N VAL A 14 -4.94 8.28 2.35
CA VAL A 14 -4.12 8.63 1.19
C VAL A 14 -3.12 9.71 1.63
N GLN A 15 -1.83 9.41 1.48
CA GLN A 15 -0.73 10.34 1.81
C GLN A 15 0.14 10.62 0.59
N ASP A 16 0.82 11.76 0.61
CA ASP A 16 1.93 12.03 -0.29
C ASP A 16 3.19 11.32 0.21
N VAL A 17 3.74 10.44 -0.62
CA VAL A 17 4.94 9.65 -0.36
C VAL A 17 5.97 9.89 -1.47
N PRO A 18 7.27 9.60 -1.24
CA PRO A 18 8.28 9.67 -2.30
C PRO A 18 7.90 8.82 -3.51
N ASP A 19 8.32 9.26 -4.70
CA ASP A 19 8.15 8.46 -5.90
C ASP A 19 9.03 7.18 -5.82
N PRO A 20 8.58 6.06 -6.41
CA PRO A 20 9.32 4.81 -6.35
C PRO A 20 10.63 4.92 -7.13
N GLY A 21 11.67 4.26 -6.62
CA GLY A 21 12.95 4.07 -7.30
C GLY A 21 13.11 2.65 -7.86
N ILE A 22 13.99 2.50 -8.85
CA ILE A 22 14.46 1.19 -9.33
C ILE A 22 15.55 0.71 -8.37
N LEU A 23 15.37 -0.48 -7.76
CA LEU A 23 16.33 -1.04 -6.81
C LEU A 23 17.17 -2.16 -7.43
N ASN A 24 16.59 -2.91 -8.37
CA ASN A 24 17.22 -4.04 -9.03
C ASN A 24 17.17 -3.88 -10.56
N PRO A 25 18.05 -4.56 -11.32
CA PRO A 25 18.10 -4.44 -12.78
C PRO A 25 16.83 -4.86 -13.54
N ARG A 26 15.89 -5.55 -12.88
CA ARG A 26 14.66 -6.06 -13.51
C ARG A 26 13.38 -5.37 -13.03
N ASP A 27 13.51 -4.33 -12.20
CA ASP A 27 12.33 -3.60 -11.73
C ASP A 27 11.76 -2.72 -12.84
N ALA A 28 10.47 -2.42 -12.75
CA ALA A 28 9.80 -1.47 -13.61
C ALA A 28 8.87 -0.60 -12.77
N ILE A 29 8.79 0.69 -13.12
CA ILE A 29 7.84 1.63 -12.52
C ILE A 29 6.63 1.72 -13.44
N VAL A 30 5.45 1.44 -12.91
CA VAL A 30 4.18 1.46 -13.65
C VAL A 30 3.31 2.61 -13.19
N ARG A 31 2.82 3.41 -14.13
CA ARG A 31 1.79 4.41 -13.85
C ARG A 31 0.43 3.70 -13.73
N ILE A 32 -0.10 3.65 -12.53
CA ILE A 32 -1.41 3.05 -12.26
C ILE A 32 -2.51 3.92 -12.86
N THR A 33 -3.33 3.35 -13.75
CA THR A 33 -4.55 3.98 -14.30
C THR A 33 -5.82 3.50 -13.60
N SER A 34 -5.78 2.30 -13.02
CA SER A 34 -6.86 1.69 -12.27
C SER A 34 -6.30 0.67 -11.28
N THR A 35 -6.95 0.54 -10.13
CA THR A 35 -6.66 -0.47 -9.11
C THR A 35 -7.98 -0.93 -8.49
N ALA A 36 -7.99 -2.07 -7.83
CA ALA A 36 -9.17 -2.63 -7.18
C ALA A 36 -8.89 -2.91 -5.70
N ILE A 37 -9.96 -3.02 -4.92
CA ILE A 37 -9.93 -3.54 -3.55
C ILE A 37 -10.24 -5.04 -3.63
N CYS A 38 -9.38 -5.85 -3.03
CA CYS A 38 -9.57 -7.29 -2.90
C CYS A 38 -10.14 -7.62 -1.52
N GLY A 39 -10.86 -8.73 -1.38
CA GLY A 39 -11.29 -9.22 -0.07
C GLY A 39 -10.12 -9.45 0.91
N SER A 40 -8.92 -9.74 0.39
CA SER A 40 -7.71 -9.89 1.21
C SER A 40 -7.27 -8.59 1.89
N ASP A 41 -7.64 -7.43 1.37
CA ASP A 41 -7.28 -6.14 1.96
C ASP A 41 -7.99 -5.93 3.31
N LEU A 42 -9.13 -6.57 3.51
CA LEU A 42 -9.85 -6.56 4.79
C LEU A 42 -9.03 -7.21 5.91
N HIS A 43 -8.19 -8.20 5.59
CA HIS A 43 -7.29 -8.79 6.58
C HIS A 43 -6.26 -7.77 7.12
N LEU A 44 -5.85 -6.80 6.30
CA LEU A 44 -4.99 -5.69 6.71
C LEU A 44 -5.79 -4.66 7.52
N LEU A 45 -6.96 -4.27 7.02
CA LEU A 45 -7.83 -3.28 7.68
C LEU A 45 -8.22 -3.72 9.10
N ASP A 46 -8.61 -4.98 9.27
CA ASP A 46 -9.06 -5.56 10.54
C ASP A 46 -7.90 -5.89 11.51
N GLY A 47 -6.65 -5.74 11.04
CA GLY A 47 -5.44 -5.96 11.84
C GLY A 47 -5.10 -7.44 12.06
N TYR A 48 -5.47 -8.34 11.15
CA TYR A 48 -5.20 -9.78 11.27
C TYR A 48 -3.79 -10.20 10.83
N ILE A 49 -2.99 -9.28 10.25
CA ILE A 49 -1.62 -9.57 9.85
C ILE A 49 -0.65 -9.21 11.00
N PRO A 50 -0.12 -10.18 11.77
CA PRO A 50 0.59 -9.94 13.02
C PRO A 50 1.95 -9.26 12.86
N THR A 51 2.51 -9.24 11.65
CA THR A 51 3.81 -8.61 11.35
C THR A 51 3.70 -7.16 10.91
N MET A 52 2.48 -6.64 10.76
CA MET A 52 2.25 -5.22 10.42
C MET A 52 2.60 -4.36 11.63
N LYS A 53 3.48 -3.38 11.43
CA LYS A 53 3.83 -2.38 12.44
C LYS A 53 3.10 -1.08 12.13
N SER A 54 2.35 -0.57 13.10
CA SER A 54 1.71 0.77 13.08
C SER A 54 2.66 1.83 13.58
#